data_AF-A0A6N9P0K2-F1
#
_entry.id   AF-A0A6N9P0K2-F1
#
_cell.length_a   1.000
_cell.length_b   1.000
_cell.length_c   1.000
_cell.angle_alpha   90.00
_cell.angle_beta   90.00
_cell.angle_gamma   90.00
#
_symmetry.space_group_name_H-M   'P 1'
#
loop_
_entity.id
_entity.type
_entity.pdbx_description
1 polymer ?
#
loop_
_entity_poly.entity_id
_entity_poly.type
_entity_poly.pdbx_seq_one_letter_code
_entity_poly.pdbx_strand_id
1 'polypeptide(L)'
;MTTKTDYNAIKELKEVYRPAQRGIVNGAEVEQISTVLEIKSRNDIELQNVRDMVVMLYSRWSEAARVKEGCVQETMELMDAMSAICCVIDQEKFNRGLEV
;
A
#
# COMPACT_ATOMS: atom_id res chain seq x y z
N MET A 1 2.32 17.49 -7.97
CA MET A 1 3.70 16.97 -8.00
C MET A 1 3.96 16.34 -6.64
N THR A 2 4.36 15.07 -6.62
CA THR A 2 4.66 14.35 -5.37
C THR A 2 5.88 14.94 -4.69
N THR A 3 5.91 14.88 -3.37
CA THR A 3 7.02 15.39 -2.55
C THR A 3 8.06 14.30 -2.26
N LYS A 4 7.70 13.03 -2.43
CA LYS A 4 8.55 11.86 -2.18
C LYS A 4 8.59 10.94 -3.40
N THR A 5 9.67 10.17 -3.50
CA THR A 5 9.71 9.02 -4.41
C THR A 5 8.80 7.92 -3.90
N ASP A 6 8.28 7.09 -4.80
CA ASP A 6 7.39 5.97 -4.44
C ASP A 6 8.02 5.06 -3.39
N TYR A 7 9.30 4.71 -3.56
CA TYR A 7 10.03 3.91 -2.58
C TYR A 7 10.03 4.52 -1.18
N ASN A 8 10.30 5.82 -1.07
CA ASN A 8 10.35 6.49 0.23
C ASN A 8 8.96 6.61 0.87
N ALA A 9 7.93 6.91 0.07
CA ALA A 9 6.55 6.98 0.56
C ALA A 9 6.04 5.60 1.02
N ILE A 10 6.31 4.54 0.27
CA ILE A 10 5.90 3.17 0.63
C ILE A 10 6.66 2.69 1.86
N LYS A 11 7.96 2.99 1.97
CA LYS A 11 8.76 2.66 3.15
C LYS A 11 8.23 3.37 4.40
N GLU A 12 7.92 4.66 4.30
CA GLU A 12 7.29 5.41 5.38
C GLU A 12 5.96 4.80 5.79
N LEU A 13 5.09 4.50 4.81
CA LEU A 13 3.79 3.90 5.06
C LEU A 13 3.92 2.56 5.78
N LYS A 14 4.86 1.70 5.38
CA LYS A 14 5.14 0.43 6.07
C LYS A 14 5.47 0.62 7.55
N GLU A 15 6.18 1.70 7.91
CA GLU A 15 6.53 1.97 9.31
C GLU A 15 5.34 2.46 10.14
N VAL A 16 4.46 3.29 9.55
CA VAL A 16 3.37 3.98 10.27
C VAL A 16 1.99 3.33 10.15
N TYR A 17 1.75 2.51 9.14
CA TYR A 17 0.45 1.89 8.88
C TYR A 17 0.33 0.56 9.59
N ARG A 18 -0.69 0.43 10.43
CA ARG A 18 -1.08 -0.83 11.08
C ARG A 18 -2.58 -0.99 10.89
N PRO A 19 -3.05 -2.02 10.16
CA PRO A 19 -4.47 -2.24 9.96
C PRO A 19 -5.21 -2.35 11.29
N ALA A 20 -6.33 -1.65 11.43
CA ALA A 20 -7.16 -1.75 12.64
C ALA A 20 -7.87 -3.11 12.72
N GLN A 21 -8.29 -3.63 11.56
CA GLN A 21 -8.89 -4.93 11.39
C GLN A 21 -8.41 -5.55 10.07
N ARG A 22 -7.96 -6.81 10.11
CA ARG A 22 -7.53 -7.53 8.91
C ARG A 22 -8.66 -7.64 7.88
N GLY A 23 -8.32 -7.41 6.62
CA GLY A 23 -9.26 -7.50 5.49
C GLY A 23 -10.31 -6.39 5.42
N ILE A 24 -10.31 -5.39 6.30
CA ILE A 24 -11.23 -4.25 6.26
C ILE A 24 -10.42 -2.96 6.31
N VAL A 25 -10.59 -2.09 5.31
CA VAL A 25 -9.99 -0.77 5.28
C VAL A 25 -11.05 0.26 5.68
N ASN A 26 -10.88 0.90 6.84
CA ASN A 26 -11.80 1.93 7.30
C ASN A 26 -11.41 3.34 6.77
N GLY A 27 -12.29 4.33 6.95
CA GLY A 27 -12.08 5.68 6.44
C GLY A 27 -10.80 6.37 6.92
N ALA A 28 -10.37 6.16 8.16
CA ALA A 28 -9.13 6.73 8.68
C ALA A 28 -7.89 6.07 8.04
N GLU A 29 -7.96 4.77 7.75
CA GLU A 29 -6.91 4.06 7.02
C GLU A 29 -6.82 4.53 5.57
N VAL A 30 -7.98 4.71 4.91
CA VAL A 30 -8.05 5.29 3.56
C VAL A 30 -7.38 6.66 3.54
N GLU A 31 -7.68 7.53 4.51
CA GLU A 31 -7.08 8.86 4.61
C GLU A 31 -5.57 8.81 4.87
N GLN A 32 -5.11 7.95 5.77
CA GLN A 32 -3.68 7.77 6.06
C GLN A 32 -2.92 7.30 4.83
N ILE A 33 -3.38 6.24 4.17
CA ILE A 33 -2.77 5.69 2.96
C ILE A 33 -2.77 6.75 1.84
N SER A 34 -3.90 7.41 1.63
CA SER A 34 -4.05 8.46 0.60
C SER A 34 -3.11 9.63 0.83
N THR A 35 -2.91 10.03 2.09
CA THR A 35 -2.05 11.15 2.46
C THR A 35 -0.58 10.80 2.27
N VAL A 36 -0.13 9.67 2.82
CA VAL A 36 1.29 9.28 2.76
C VAL A 36 1.73 9.00 1.32
N LEU A 37 0.88 8.36 0.52
CA LEU A 37 1.18 8.08 -0.89
C LEU A 37 0.82 9.24 -1.82
N GLU A 38 0.25 10.33 -1.32
CA GLU A 38 -0.18 11.50 -2.10
C GLU A 38 -1.13 11.14 -3.27
N ILE A 39 -1.99 10.13 -3.06
CA ILE A 39 -2.86 9.50 -4.08
C ILE A 39 -3.68 10.53 -4.86
N LYS A 40 -4.23 11.53 -4.16
CA LYS A 40 -5.07 12.57 -4.75
C LYS A 40 -4.33 13.46 -5.76
N SER A 41 -3.00 13.55 -5.65
CA SER A 41 -2.17 14.39 -6.51
C SER A 41 -1.61 13.68 -7.75
N ARG A 42 -1.74 12.35 -7.79
CA ARG A 42 -1.17 11.48 -8.83
C ARG A 42 -2.08 11.38 -10.04
N ASN A 43 -1.51 11.27 -11.24
CA ASN A 43 -2.23 10.86 -12.44
C ASN A 43 -2.34 9.32 -12.56
N ASP A 44 -3.03 8.82 -13.59
CA ASP A 44 -3.28 7.39 -13.78
C ASP A 44 -1.99 6.54 -13.85
N ILE A 45 -1.00 6.98 -14.63
CA ILE A 45 0.30 6.30 -14.75
C ILE A 45 1.03 6.28 -13.39
N GLU A 46 1.00 7.40 -12.66
CA GLU A 46 1.61 7.50 -11.33
C GLU A 46 0.90 6.66 -10.28
N LEU A 47 -0.42 6.45 -10.40
CA LEU A 47 -1.20 5.54 -9.57
C LEU A 47 -0.84 4.09 -9.87
N GLN A 48 -0.71 3.73 -11.15
CA GLN A 48 -0.28 2.39 -11.54
C GLN A 48 1.13 2.08 -11.06
N ASN A 49 2.08 3.00 -11.26
CA ASN A 49 3.47 2.82 -10.85
C ASN A 49 3.61 2.59 -9.33
N VAL A 50 2.88 3.35 -8.50
CA VAL A 50 2.94 3.16 -7.05
C VAL A 50 2.27 1.86 -6.62
N ARG A 51 1.17 1.47 -7.26
CA ARG A 51 0.52 0.17 -7.01
C ARG A 51 1.47 -0.99 -7.31
N ASP A 52 2.12 -0.98 -8.47
CA ASP A 52 3.06 -2.01 -8.87
C ASP A 52 4.28 -2.06 -7.93
N MET A 53 4.78 -0.88 -7.52
CA MET A 53 5.89 -0.80 -6.56
C MET A 53 5.48 -1.29 -5.16
N VAL A 54 4.25 -1.04 -4.70
CA VAL A 54 3.71 -1.60 -3.46
C VAL A 54 3.74 -3.12 -3.54
N VAL A 55 3.19 -3.71 -4.60
CA VAL A 55 3.17 -5.18 -4.78
C VAL A 55 4.60 -5.73 -4.78
N MET A 56 5.52 -5.13 -5.53
CA MET A 56 6.91 -5.58 -5.60
C MET A 56 7.61 -5.53 -4.22
N LEU A 57 7.48 -4.42 -3.49
CA LEU A 57 8.18 -4.23 -2.21
C LEU A 57 7.59 -5.13 -1.11
N TYR A 58 6.26 -5.16 -0.99
CA TYR A 58 5.60 -5.98 0.03
C TYR A 58 5.76 -7.48 -0.24
N SER A 59 5.76 -7.92 -1.50
CA SER A 59 6.08 -9.32 -1.85
C SER A 59 7.48 -9.67 -1.36
N ARG A 60 8.49 -8.84 -1.67
CA ARG A 60 9.87 -9.06 -1.23
C ARG A 60 10.03 -9.06 0.29
N TRP A 61 9.34 -8.15 1.00
CA TRP A 61 9.38 -8.14 2.46
C TRP A 61 8.68 -9.35 3.06
N SER A 62 7.56 -9.78 2.50
CA SER A 62 6.81 -10.95 2.97
C SER A 62 7.61 -12.24 2.78
N GLU A 63 8.33 -12.38 1.66
CA GLU A 63 9.26 -13.49 1.39
C GLU A 63 10.42 -13.50 2.38
N ALA A 64 11.03 -12.33 2.62
CA ALA A 64 12.11 -12.21 3.60
C ALA A 64 11.65 -12.56 5.03
N ALA A 65 10.42 -12.18 5.41
CA ALA A 65 9.81 -12.56 6.68
C ALA A 65 9.52 -14.07 6.76
N ARG A 66 9.06 -14.68 5.66
CA ARG A 66 8.74 -16.11 5.59
C ARG A 66 9.98 -17.01 5.72
N VAL A 67 11.13 -16.57 5.18
CA VAL A 67 12.40 -17.33 5.24
C VAL A 67 13.00 -17.33 6.66
N LYS A 68 12.68 -16.33 7.48
CA LYS A 68 12.99 -16.38 8.92
C LYS A 68 11.99 -17.31 9.60
N GLU A 69 12.42 -18.54 9.91
CA GLU A 69 11.61 -19.55 10.59
C GLU A 69 10.86 -18.96 11.81
N GLY A 70 9.54 -18.80 11.70
CA GLY A 70 8.66 -18.41 12.81
C GLY A 70 7.77 -17.18 12.58
N CYS A 71 8.02 -16.34 11.58
CA CYS A 71 7.28 -15.09 11.39
C CYS A 71 6.03 -15.18 10.48
N VAL A 72 5.24 -16.25 10.60
CA VAL A 72 3.96 -16.40 9.83
C VAL A 72 3.07 -15.17 10.01
N GLN A 73 3.03 -14.63 11.22
CA GLN A 73 2.26 -13.45 11.54
C GLN A 73 2.75 -12.19 10.80
N GLU A 74 4.05 -11.94 10.75
CA GLU A 74 4.62 -10.79 10.04
C GLU A 74 4.37 -10.90 8.52
N THR A 75 4.52 -12.10 7.94
CA THR A 75 4.16 -12.34 6.54
C THR A 75 2.69 -12.02 6.28
N MET A 76 1.78 -12.47 7.14
CA MET A 76 0.34 -12.18 7.01
C MET A 76 0.04 -10.68 7.13
N GLU A 77 0.69 -9.98 8.06
CA GLU A 77 0.51 -8.54 8.26
C GLU A 77 1.01 -7.73 7.06
N LEU A 78 2.13 -8.13 6.46
CA LEU A 78 2.65 -7.52 5.23
C LEU A 78 1.69 -7.74 4.06
N MET A 79 1.16 -8.95 3.90
CA MET A 79 0.22 -9.26 2.81
C MET A 79 -1.11 -8.50 2.98
N ASP A 80 -1.64 -8.43 4.21
CA ASP A 80 -2.86 -7.68 4.53
C ASP A 80 -2.68 -6.18 4.26
N ALA A 81 -1.56 -5.60 4.70
CA ALA A 81 -1.23 -4.20 4.42
C ALA A 81 -1.08 -3.93 2.91
N MET A 82 -0.43 -4.83 2.17
CA MET A 82 -0.33 -4.73 0.71
C MET A 82 -1.71 -4.69 0.06
N SER A 83 -2.60 -5.62 0.42
CA SER A 83 -3.96 -5.68 -0.11
C SER A 83 -4.76 -4.43 0.23
N ALA A 84 -4.64 -3.89 1.45
CA ALA A 84 -5.29 -2.66 1.85
C ALA A 84 -4.83 -1.46 1.01
N ILE A 85 -3.53 -1.32 0.81
CA ILE A 85 -2.96 -0.22 0.02
C ILE A 85 -3.40 -0.30 -1.44
N CYS A 86 -3.33 -1.49 -2.05
CA CYS A 86 -3.82 -1.71 -3.41
C CYS A 86 -5.31 -1.38 -3.51
N CYS A 87 -6.13 -1.80 -2.54
CA CYS A 87 -7.56 -1.48 -2.51
C CYS A 87 -7.82 0.04 -2.50
N VAL A 88 -7.07 0.83 -1.73
CA VAL A 88 -7.22 2.30 -1.71
C VAL A 88 -6.83 2.94 -3.05
N ILE A 89 -5.75 2.47 -3.67
CA ILE A 89 -5.33 2.98 -4.99
C ILE A 89 -6.36 2.61 -6.05
N ASP A 90 -6.80 1.35 -6.08
CA ASP A 90 -7.78 0.81 -7.02
C ASP A 90 -9.13 1.53 -6.86
N GLN A 91 -9.54 1.81 -5.63
CA GLN A 91 -10.73 2.61 -5.34
C GLN A 91 -10.60 4.05 -5.87
N GLU A 92 -9.42 4.67 -5.77
CA GLU A 92 -9.20 5.99 -6.37
C GLU A 92 -9.29 5.95 -7.89
N LYS A 93 -8.67 4.96 -8.53
CA LYS A 93 -8.75 4.77 -9.98
C LYS A 93 -10.21 4.59 -10.42
N PHE A 94 -10.94 3.71 -9.73
CA PHE A 94 -12.37 3.48 -9.96
C PHE A 94 -13.21 4.76 -9.80
N ASN A 95 -13.00 5.52 -8.72
CA ASN A 95 -13.71 6.78 -8.47
C ASN A 95 -13.47 7.83 -9.57
N ARG A 96 -12.33 7.75 -10.27
CA ARG A 96 -11.98 8.62 -11.40
C ARG A 96 -12.39 8.07 -12.76
N GLY A 97 -12.99 6.87 -12.81
CA GLY A 97 -13.34 6.19 -14.06
C GLY A 97 -12.11 5.67 -14.84
N LEU A 98 -11.01 5.41 -14.16
CA LEU A 98 -9.78 4.84 -14.73
C LEU A 98 -9.84 3.30 -14.68
N GLU A 99 -9.07 2.64 -15.53
CA GLU A 99 -8.90 1.18 -15.50
C GLU A 99 -8.16 0.77 -14.22
N VAL A 100 -8.56 -0.34 -13.59
CA VAL A 100 -8.02 -0.85 -12.32
C VAL A 100 -7.10 -2.04 -12.55
#